data_AF-A0AA39UKB2-F1
#
_entry.id   AF-A0AA39UKB2-F1
#
_cell.length_a   1.000
_cell.length_b   1.000
_cell.length_c   1.000
_cell.angle_alpha   90.00
_cell.angle_beta   90.00
_cell.angle_gamma   90.00
#
_symmetry.space_group_name_H-M   'P 1'
#
loop_
_entity.id
_entity.type
_entity.pdbx_description
1 polymer ?
#
loop_
_entity_poly.entity_id
_entity_poly.type
_entity_poly.pdbx_seq_one_letter_code
_entity_poly.pdbx_strand_id
1 'polypeptide(L)'
;MTAVSHPLLSTKSKLFQRDTFIFSTSLPAKLLFGVNQHRIPISSALVQRWAYLLAPHTEPFHLRPVTIHQFGIMAYGIIPNGPPIPENSSELLPPGNYGWYGAGSTARFLPQITTMPNPPSFAVMKKSWTWFPNQEIMLDVLPLVAEVVRQRDQHRCFITGIASHNDTDLVWMLPPCFAHLCRFPPLRDGYDDVPEFFETASNAAFLHKDLVPFFHDNAFSIDVDNDHRILTFRDIGPAQKLLPSHLKVHPNEGPDDWYLREHFRISLKVCVLDGDIREDYPSSVVLQMMDELGVNSVGSDDTVELAPMTDPRWQTVVGQSIWENVIETRMAVNYVPSDDLDEEEADRLDR
;
A
#
# COMPACT_ATOMS: atom_id res chain seq x y z
N MET A 1 -12.87 18.29 18.09
CA MET A 1 -12.00 17.58 17.12
C MET A 1 -10.95 18.56 16.62
N THR A 2 -9.69 18.34 16.98
CA THR A 2 -8.55 19.09 16.46
C THR A 2 -8.27 18.64 15.02
N ALA A 3 -8.13 19.59 14.10
CA ALA A 3 -7.68 19.28 12.75
C ALA A 3 -6.22 18.83 12.82
N VAL A 4 -5.94 17.60 12.38
CA VAL A 4 -4.56 17.15 12.21
C VAL A 4 -4.13 17.56 10.81
N SER A 5 -3.10 18.39 10.69
CA SER A 5 -2.65 18.89 9.39
C SER A 5 -2.04 17.79 8.51
N HIS A 6 -1.58 16.69 9.11
CA HIS A 6 -0.96 15.56 8.40
C HIS A 6 -1.39 14.20 8.98
N PRO A 7 -1.66 13.19 8.13
CA PRO A 7 -1.90 11.82 8.60
C PRO A 7 -0.70 11.31 9.41
N LEU A 8 -0.93 10.41 10.39
CA LEU A 8 0.19 9.69 11.00
C LEU A 8 0.64 8.65 9.97
N LEU A 9 1.86 8.84 9.46
CA LEU A 9 2.39 8.04 8.38
C LEU A 9 3.28 6.93 8.92
N SER A 10 3.16 5.72 8.33
CA SER A 10 4.11 4.65 8.57
C SER A 10 5.51 5.02 8.09
N THR A 11 6.48 4.25 8.57
CA THR A 11 7.89 4.35 8.16
C THR A 11 8.01 4.20 6.65
N LYS A 12 7.23 3.30 6.04
CA LYS A 12 7.14 3.11 4.59
C LYS A 12 6.67 4.39 3.89
N SER A 13 5.59 5.01 4.35
CA SER A 13 5.06 6.23 3.72
C SER A 13 6.03 7.41 3.79
N LYS A 14 6.74 7.54 4.92
CA LYS A 14 7.80 8.55 5.09
C LYS A 14 8.99 8.27 4.16
N LEU A 15 9.43 7.02 4.09
CA LEU A 15 10.53 6.59 3.22
C LEU A 15 10.24 6.90 1.74
N PHE A 16 8.99 6.69 1.30
CA PHE A 16 8.59 6.96 -0.09
C PHE A 16 8.21 8.43 -0.33
N GLN A 17 8.27 9.27 0.70
CA GLN A 17 7.94 10.70 0.63
C GLN A 17 6.57 10.92 -0.01
N ARG A 18 5.58 10.11 0.40
CA ARG A 18 4.22 10.20 -0.16
C ARG A 18 3.58 11.53 0.26
N ASP A 19 2.93 12.16 -0.70
CA ASP A 19 2.27 13.47 -0.55
C ASP A 19 0.78 13.42 -0.93
N THR A 20 0.33 12.28 -1.44
CA THR A 20 -1.04 12.07 -1.90
C THR A 20 -1.58 10.77 -1.36
N PHE A 21 -2.74 10.86 -0.72
CA PHE A 21 -3.31 9.78 0.07
C PHE A 21 -4.79 9.58 -0.27
N ILE A 22 -5.20 8.33 -0.49
CA ILE A 22 -6.59 7.97 -0.77
C ILE A 22 -7.09 7.06 0.34
N PHE A 23 -8.13 7.48 1.05
CA PHE A 23 -8.71 6.78 2.19
C PHE A 23 -10.04 6.14 1.82
N SER A 24 -10.34 5.01 2.44
CA SER A 24 -11.70 4.44 2.47
C SER A 24 -12.61 5.27 3.36
N THR A 25 -13.91 5.15 3.10
CA THR A 25 -14.99 5.78 3.88
C THR A 25 -15.44 4.93 5.07
N SER A 26 -14.69 3.89 5.43
CA SER A 26 -14.92 3.12 6.65
C SER A 26 -14.70 3.99 7.89
N LEU A 27 -15.19 3.53 9.04
CA LEU A 27 -14.94 4.18 10.33
C LEU A 27 -14.38 3.12 11.31
N PRO A 28 -13.10 3.19 11.69
CA PRO A 28 -12.09 4.17 11.27
C PRO A 28 -11.73 4.08 9.78
N ALA A 29 -11.30 5.21 9.20
CA ALA A 29 -10.85 5.26 7.81
C ALA A 29 -9.55 4.47 7.64
N LYS A 30 -9.43 3.75 6.52
CA LYS A 30 -8.20 3.05 6.14
C LYS A 30 -7.54 3.73 4.95
N LEU A 31 -6.22 3.96 5.04
CA LEU A 31 -5.43 4.41 3.90
C LEU A 31 -5.34 3.29 2.87
N LEU A 32 -5.78 3.55 1.65
CA LEU A 32 -5.81 2.60 0.56
C LEU A 32 -4.62 2.79 -0.38
N PHE A 33 -4.39 4.03 -0.81
CA PHE A 33 -3.28 4.38 -1.70
C PHE A 33 -2.46 5.50 -1.06
N GLY A 34 -1.15 5.40 -1.21
CA GLY A 34 -0.23 6.49 -0.94
C GLY A 34 0.80 6.60 -2.07
N VAL A 35 0.93 7.79 -2.66
CA VAL A 35 1.88 8.05 -3.75
C VAL A 35 2.63 9.36 -3.53
N ASN A 36 3.76 9.49 -4.21
CA ASN A 36 4.50 10.74 -4.34
C ASN A 36 4.22 11.31 -5.74
N GLN A 37 3.38 12.34 -5.84
CA GLN A 37 2.97 12.95 -7.11
C GLN A 37 4.13 13.55 -7.90
N HIS A 38 5.19 13.99 -7.22
CA HIS A 38 6.38 14.52 -7.89
C HIS A 38 7.11 13.43 -8.70
N ARG A 39 6.98 12.16 -8.30
CA ARG A 39 7.57 11.00 -9.02
C ARG A 39 6.56 10.34 -9.94
N ILE A 40 5.33 10.14 -9.45
CA ILE A 40 4.27 9.45 -10.17
C ILE A 40 3.04 10.34 -10.18
N PRO A 41 2.92 11.25 -11.16
CA PRO A 41 1.71 12.01 -11.37
C PRO A 41 0.52 11.07 -11.63
N ILE A 42 -0.52 11.18 -10.80
CA ILE A 42 -1.74 10.38 -10.92
C ILE A 42 -2.98 11.22 -11.23
N SER A 43 -3.88 10.65 -12.01
CA SER A 43 -5.24 11.15 -12.26
C SER A 43 -6.27 10.21 -11.64
N SER A 44 -7.53 10.63 -11.56
CA SER A 44 -8.61 9.75 -11.11
C SER A 44 -8.73 8.51 -12.01
N ALA A 45 -8.68 8.69 -13.33
CA ALA A 45 -8.75 7.59 -14.29
C ALA A 45 -7.60 6.57 -14.10
N LEU A 46 -6.40 7.04 -13.74
CA LEU A 46 -5.27 6.16 -13.48
C LEU A 46 -5.48 5.32 -12.21
N VAL A 47 -5.99 5.94 -11.14
CA VAL A 47 -6.31 5.23 -9.89
C VAL A 47 -7.39 4.18 -10.12
N GLN A 48 -8.44 4.48 -10.90
CA GLN A 48 -9.47 3.51 -11.30
C GLN A 48 -8.87 2.28 -11.99
N ARG A 49 -7.97 2.52 -12.95
CA ARG A 49 -7.32 1.44 -13.71
C ARG A 49 -6.45 0.57 -12.81
N TRP A 50 -5.66 1.17 -11.93
CA TRP A 50 -4.84 0.43 -10.96
C TRP A 50 -5.70 -0.34 -9.97
N ALA A 51 -6.80 0.24 -9.50
CA ALA A 51 -7.77 -0.45 -8.66
C ALA A 51 -8.34 -1.70 -9.35
N TYR A 52 -8.72 -1.58 -10.61
CA TYR A 52 -9.19 -2.70 -11.42
C TYR A 52 -8.09 -3.75 -11.65
N LEU A 53 -6.84 -3.34 -11.87
CA LEU A 53 -5.70 -4.26 -12.00
C LEU A 53 -5.47 -5.05 -10.70
N LEU A 54 -5.60 -4.40 -9.55
CA LEU A 54 -5.47 -5.02 -8.23
C LEU A 54 -6.67 -5.91 -7.90
N ALA A 55 -7.88 -5.46 -8.22
CA ALA A 55 -9.15 -6.14 -8.02
C ALA A 55 -10.16 -5.78 -9.15
N PRO A 56 -10.29 -6.58 -10.21
CA PRO A 56 -11.26 -6.52 -11.31
C PRO A 56 -12.74 -6.53 -10.92
N HIS A 57 -13.05 -6.86 -9.66
CA HIS A 57 -14.41 -6.74 -9.13
C HIS A 57 -14.58 -5.47 -8.30
N THR A 58 -13.63 -4.53 -8.39
CA THR A 58 -13.77 -3.21 -7.78
C THR A 58 -14.95 -2.51 -8.40
N GLU A 59 -15.89 -2.10 -7.57
CA GLU A 59 -17.03 -1.29 -7.99
C GLU A 59 -16.57 0.12 -8.40
N PRO A 60 -17.29 0.77 -9.34
CA PRO A 60 -17.04 2.16 -9.67
C PRO A 60 -17.07 3.06 -8.43
N PHE A 61 -16.12 3.99 -8.37
CA PHE A 61 -15.99 4.95 -7.28
C PHE A 61 -15.65 6.32 -7.84
N HIS A 62 -15.74 7.36 -7.03
CA HIS A 62 -15.17 8.65 -7.34
C HIS A 62 -14.25 9.10 -6.19
N LEU A 63 -13.28 9.92 -6.54
CA LEU A 63 -12.42 10.55 -5.56
C LEU A 63 -13.04 11.85 -5.10
N ARG A 64 -12.79 12.23 -3.85
CA ARG A 64 -13.24 13.52 -3.32
C ARG A 64 -12.18 14.08 -2.37
N PRO A 65 -11.80 15.36 -2.47
CA PRO A 65 -10.92 15.98 -1.47
C PRO A 65 -11.52 15.83 -0.07
N VAL A 66 -10.68 15.50 0.93
CA VAL A 66 -11.09 15.33 2.32
C VAL A 66 -10.16 16.03 3.31
N THR A 67 -10.73 16.44 4.44
CA THR A 67 -9.97 16.77 5.64
C THR A 67 -9.87 15.53 6.52
N ILE A 68 -8.67 15.27 7.04
CA ILE A 68 -8.42 14.17 7.99
C ILE A 68 -8.53 14.72 9.41
N HIS A 69 -9.14 13.94 10.29
CA HIS A 69 -9.12 14.18 11.73
C HIS A 69 -8.76 12.89 12.48
N GLN A 70 -8.17 13.04 13.66
CA GLN A 70 -7.91 11.92 14.54
C GLN A 70 -9.24 11.31 15.01
N PHE A 71 -9.31 9.99 14.99
CA PHE A 71 -10.48 9.21 15.41
C PHE A 71 -10.00 8.04 16.26
N GLY A 72 -9.85 8.27 17.56
CA GLY A 72 -9.30 7.27 18.48
C GLY A 72 -7.78 7.09 18.37
N ILE A 73 -7.30 5.97 18.89
CA ILE A 73 -5.87 5.66 18.98
C ILE A 73 -5.38 5.17 17.61
N MET A 74 -4.38 5.84 17.04
CA MET A 74 -3.77 5.47 15.75
C MET A 74 -4.78 5.30 14.59
N ALA A 75 -5.87 6.06 14.62
CA ALA A 75 -6.95 5.94 13.65
C ALA A 75 -7.47 7.32 13.23
N TYR A 76 -8.15 7.34 12.08
CA TYR A 76 -8.62 8.57 11.43
C TYR A 76 -10.08 8.49 11.06
N GLY A 77 -10.71 9.66 11.00
CA GLY A 77 -11.90 9.90 10.22
C GLY A 77 -11.60 10.86 9.08
N ILE A 78 -12.44 10.83 8.04
CA ILE A 78 -12.34 11.72 6.90
C ILE A 78 -13.65 12.47 6.71
N ILE A 79 -13.57 13.74 6.32
CA ILE A 79 -14.73 14.59 6.00
C ILE A 79 -14.52 15.19 4.62
N PRO A 80 -15.46 15.02 3.66
CA PRO A 80 -15.40 15.70 2.38
C PRO A 80 -15.26 17.23 2.53
N ASN A 81 -14.32 17.83 1.80
CA ASN A 81 -14.12 19.28 1.78
C ASN A 81 -14.07 19.88 0.36
N GLY A 82 -14.39 19.08 -0.67
CA GLY A 82 -14.43 19.52 -2.06
C GLY A 82 -15.48 18.79 -2.91
N PRO A 83 -15.65 19.16 -4.18
CA PRO A 83 -16.53 18.45 -5.11
C PRO A 83 -15.98 17.05 -5.46
N PRO A 84 -16.85 16.11 -5.86
CA PRO A 84 -16.39 14.83 -6.40
C PRO A 84 -15.62 15.02 -7.70
N ILE A 85 -14.56 14.24 -7.89
CA ILE A 85 -13.73 14.20 -9.09
C ILE A 85 -14.22 13.05 -9.96
N PRO A 86 -14.57 13.29 -11.24
CA PRO A 86 -15.08 12.26 -12.13
C PRO A 86 -14.11 11.07 -12.25
N GLU A 87 -14.67 9.85 -12.25
CA GLU A 87 -13.92 8.60 -12.33
C GLU A 87 -12.98 8.56 -13.54
N ASN A 88 -13.44 9.08 -14.67
CA ASN A 88 -12.73 9.11 -15.94
C ASN A 88 -11.88 10.38 -16.15
N SER A 89 -11.71 11.21 -15.12
CA SER A 89 -10.88 12.42 -15.23
C SER A 89 -9.42 12.05 -15.47
N SER A 90 -8.87 12.54 -16.59
CA SER A 90 -7.45 12.47 -16.93
C SER A 90 -6.65 13.64 -16.35
N GLU A 91 -7.30 14.61 -15.70
CA GLU A 91 -6.61 15.71 -15.05
C GLU A 91 -5.76 15.18 -13.89
N LEU A 92 -4.54 15.71 -13.77
CA LEU A 92 -3.64 15.34 -12.69
C LEU A 92 -4.22 15.83 -11.36
N LEU A 93 -4.25 14.94 -10.38
CA LEU A 93 -4.66 15.29 -9.03
C LEU A 93 -3.58 16.17 -8.38
N PRO A 94 -3.93 17.26 -7.69
CA PRO A 94 -2.96 17.94 -6.85
C PRO A 94 -2.55 17.07 -5.65
N PRO A 95 -1.36 17.27 -5.07
CA PRO A 95 -1.00 16.63 -3.81
C PRO A 95 -2.04 16.90 -2.71
N GLY A 96 -2.39 15.90 -1.91
CA GLY A 96 -3.38 16.03 -0.86
C GLY A 96 -4.10 14.75 -0.45
N ASN A 97 -5.18 14.90 0.31
CA ASN A 97 -5.96 13.80 0.86
C ASN A 97 -7.29 13.66 0.12
N TYR A 98 -7.61 12.43 -0.27
CA TYR A 98 -8.81 12.08 -0.99
C TYR A 98 -9.54 10.94 -0.30
N GLY A 99 -10.87 10.93 -0.36
CA GLY A 99 -11.68 9.78 0.00
C GLY A 99 -12.13 9.02 -1.24
N TRP A 100 -12.25 7.71 -1.09
CA TRP A 100 -12.79 6.77 -2.06
C TRP A 100 -14.27 6.54 -1.78
N TYR A 101 -15.15 7.08 -2.63
CA TYR A 101 -16.59 7.00 -2.45
C TYR A 101 -17.21 6.11 -3.53
N GLY A 102 -17.78 4.98 -3.13
CA GLY A 102 -18.46 4.05 -4.05
C GLY A 102 -19.73 4.64 -4.66
N ALA A 103 -20.10 4.18 -5.86
CA ALA A 103 -21.32 4.60 -6.53
C ALA A 103 -22.56 4.14 -5.74
N GLY A 104 -23.28 5.09 -5.12
CA GLY A 104 -24.59 4.83 -4.52
C GLY A 104 -24.59 4.13 -3.15
N SER A 105 -23.42 3.84 -2.57
CA SER A 105 -23.34 3.16 -1.28
C SER A 105 -23.01 4.13 -0.14
N THR A 106 -23.91 4.21 0.84
CA THR A 106 -23.59 4.70 2.20
C THR A 106 -22.89 3.63 3.03
N ALA A 107 -22.73 2.42 2.50
CA ALA A 107 -22.22 1.29 3.25
C ALA A 107 -20.71 1.42 3.48
N ARG A 108 -20.32 1.26 4.75
CA ARG A 108 -18.97 1.44 5.27
C ARG A 108 -18.06 0.22 5.03
N PHE A 109 -18.22 -0.47 3.89
CA PHE A 109 -17.40 -1.63 3.58
C PHE A 109 -16.02 -1.18 3.06
N LEU A 110 -14.99 -1.96 3.40
CA LEU A 110 -13.67 -1.75 2.83
C LEU A 110 -13.68 -2.13 1.34
N PRO A 111 -13.00 -1.35 0.48
CA PRO A 111 -12.90 -1.67 -0.95
C PRO A 111 -12.24 -3.03 -1.21
N GLN A 112 -12.61 -3.68 -2.32
CA GLN A 112 -12.20 -5.05 -2.66
C GLN A 112 -10.67 -5.22 -2.76
N ILE A 113 -9.95 -4.14 -3.05
CA ILE A 113 -8.48 -4.09 -3.08
C ILE A 113 -7.83 -4.44 -1.72
N THR A 114 -8.58 -4.40 -0.61
CA THR A 114 -8.06 -4.73 0.72
C THR A 114 -8.32 -6.18 1.15
N THR A 115 -8.94 -7.00 0.29
CA THR A 115 -9.36 -8.37 0.67
C THR A 115 -8.20 -9.35 0.80
N MET A 116 -7.09 -9.09 0.11
CA MET A 116 -5.91 -9.95 0.12
C MET A 116 -4.75 -9.26 0.85
N PRO A 117 -3.97 -9.98 1.66
CA PRO A 117 -2.75 -9.45 2.24
C PRO A 117 -1.82 -8.88 1.15
N ASN A 118 -1.15 -7.78 1.48
CA ASN A 118 -0.14 -7.21 0.61
C ASN A 118 1.15 -8.03 0.75
N PRO A 119 1.72 -8.55 -0.35
CA PRO A 119 2.99 -9.26 -0.29
C PRO A 119 4.11 -8.26 0.06
N PRO A 120 5.20 -8.71 0.70
CA PRO A 120 6.43 -7.93 0.76
C PRO A 120 7.11 -7.87 -0.63
N SER A 121 8.20 -7.11 -0.76
CA SER A 121 8.96 -7.08 -2.03
C SER A 121 9.60 -8.44 -2.33
N PHE A 122 9.95 -8.71 -3.60
CA PHE A 122 10.64 -9.97 -3.95
C PHE A 122 11.97 -10.11 -3.19
N ALA A 123 12.69 -9.01 -2.97
CA ALA A 123 13.90 -8.98 -2.18
C ALA A 123 13.67 -9.38 -0.71
N VAL A 124 12.56 -8.95 -0.11
CA VAL A 124 12.18 -9.33 1.27
C VAL A 124 11.68 -10.78 1.31
N MET A 125 10.84 -11.19 0.35
CA MET A 125 10.36 -12.57 0.24
C MET A 125 11.52 -13.57 0.08
N LYS A 126 12.54 -13.22 -0.72
CA LYS A 126 13.78 -14.01 -0.83
C LYS A 126 14.43 -14.28 0.53
N LYS A 127 14.45 -13.28 1.40
CA LYS A 127 15.09 -13.37 2.73
C LYS A 127 14.25 -14.12 3.74
N SER A 128 12.92 -13.98 3.70
CA SER A 128 12.02 -14.61 4.68
C SER A 128 11.77 -16.09 4.43
N TRP A 129 12.03 -16.59 3.22
CA TRP A 129 11.85 -17.99 2.86
C TRP A 129 12.96 -18.91 3.31
N THR A 130 13.25 -18.92 4.61
CA THR A 130 14.29 -19.74 5.25
C THR A 130 13.96 -21.24 5.32
N TRP A 131 12.74 -21.63 4.94
CA TRP A 131 12.20 -22.98 5.14
C TRP A 131 12.51 -23.95 4.00
N PHE A 132 12.99 -23.46 2.85
CA PHE A 132 13.35 -24.30 1.71
C PHE A 132 14.87 -24.53 1.64
N PRO A 133 15.33 -25.79 1.55
CA PRO A 133 16.72 -26.06 1.23
C PRO A 133 16.99 -25.52 -0.19
N ASN A 134 18.02 -24.67 -0.33
CA ASN A 134 18.46 -24.01 -1.58
C ASN A 134 17.71 -22.73 -2.00
N GLN A 135 17.64 -21.74 -1.09
CA GLN A 135 17.13 -20.39 -1.38
C GLN A 135 17.77 -19.72 -2.62
N GLU A 136 19.05 -19.99 -2.89
CA GLU A 136 19.78 -19.37 -4.00
C GLU A 136 19.22 -19.82 -5.36
N ILE A 137 18.85 -21.10 -5.47
CA ILE A 137 18.40 -21.70 -6.73
C ILE A 137 16.98 -21.24 -7.12
N MET A 138 16.16 -20.84 -6.15
CA MET A 138 14.74 -20.51 -6.39
C MET A 138 14.50 -19.25 -7.23
N LEU A 139 15.49 -18.35 -7.27
CA LEU A 139 15.42 -17.12 -8.06
C LEU A 139 16.36 -17.11 -9.25
N ASP A 140 17.22 -18.11 -9.36
CA ASP A 140 18.09 -18.26 -10.51
C ASP A 140 17.26 -18.73 -11.69
N VAL A 141 17.55 -18.17 -12.87
CA VAL A 141 16.90 -18.61 -14.10
C VAL A 141 17.46 -19.96 -14.50
N LEU A 142 16.57 -20.94 -14.70
CA LEU A 142 16.95 -22.30 -15.04
C LEU A 142 17.89 -22.34 -16.26
N PRO A 143 18.93 -23.19 -16.29
CA PRO A 143 19.91 -23.20 -17.37
C PRO A 143 19.32 -23.32 -18.78
N LEU A 144 18.26 -24.12 -18.93
CA LEU A 144 17.56 -24.29 -20.21
C LEU A 144 16.87 -22.99 -20.65
N VAL A 145 16.19 -22.32 -19.73
CA VAL A 145 15.54 -21.03 -19.99
C VAL A 145 16.58 -19.95 -20.27
N ALA A 146 17.67 -19.95 -19.50
CA ALA A 146 18.77 -19.02 -19.67
C ALA A 146 19.41 -19.11 -21.06
N GLU A 147 19.55 -20.31 -21.62
CA GLU A 147 20.06 -20.49 -22.98
C GLU A 147 19.11 -19.90 -24.03
N VAL A 148 17.81 -20.14 -23.91
CA VAL A 148 16.81 -19.56 -24.83
C VAL A 148 16.80 -18.02 -24.73
N VAL A 149 16.90 -17.45 -23.53
CA VAL A 149 16.98 -16.00 -23.32
C VAL A 149 18.27 -15.42 -23.89
N ARG A 150 19.42 -16.11 -23.76
CA ARG A 150 20.68 -15.70 -24.40
C ARG A 150 20.55 -15.63 -25.91
N GLN A 151 19.91 -16.62 -26.52
CA GLN A 151 19.69 -16.65 -27.97
C GLN A 151 18.74 -15.54 -28.43
N ARG A 152 17.66 -15.30 -27.69
CA ARG A 152 16.67 -14.25 -27.99
C ARG A 152 17.23 -12.84 -27.82
N ASP A 153 17.83 -12.55 -26.66
CA ASP A 153 18.16 -11.19 -26.24
C ASP A 153 19.62 -10.81 -26.49
N GLN A 154 20.51 -11.78 -26.73
CA GLN A 154 21.94 -11.55 -26.98
C GLN A 154 22.62 -10.67 -25.91
N HIS A 155 22.33 -10.92 -24.62
CA HIS A 155 22.82 -10.13 -23.47
C HIS A 155 22.42 -8.63 -23.51
N ARG A 156 21.34 -8.30 -24.20
CA ARG A 156 20.79 -6.96 -24.23
C ARG A 156 19.88 -6.74 -23.04
N CYS A 157 20.16 -5.70 -22.26
CA CYS A 157 19.26 -5.26 -21.20
C CYS A 157 17.89 -4.90 -21.81
N PHE A 158 16.81 -5.54 -21.36
CA PHE A 158 15.48 -5.32 -21.95
C PHE A 158 14.96 -3.89 -21.70
N ILE A 159 15.43 -3.23 -20.63
CA ILE A 159 15.04 -1.84 -20.30
C ILE A 159 15.85 -0.82 -21.08
N THR A 160 17.19 -0.95 -21.08
CA THR A 160 18.07 0.08 -21.65
C THR A 160 18.37 -0.15 -23.12
N GLY A 161 18.15 -1.36 -23.63
CA GLY A 161 18.54 -1.79 -24.97
C GLY A 161 20.06 -1.93 -25.15
N ILE A 162 20.85 -1.72 -24.10
CA ILE A 162 22.32 -1.81 -24.16
C ILE A 162 22.73 -3.28 -24.06
N ALA A 163 23.48 -3.75 -25.06
CA ALA A 163 24.12 -5.06 -25.02
C ALA A 163 25.45 -4.95 -24.26
N SER A 164 25.52 -5.56 -23.09
CA SER A 164 26.77 -5.70 -22.33
C SER A 164 26.72 -6.96 -21.49
N HIS A 165 27.56 -7.95 -21.86
CA HIS A 165 27.67 -9.20 -21.13
C HIS A 165 28.16 -9.00 -19.68
N ASN A 166 28.98 -7.97 -19.44
CA ASN A 166 29.55 -7.74 -18.12
C ASN A 166 28.65 -6.89 -17.21
N ASP A 167 27.74 -6.12 -17.79
CA ASP A 167 26.90 -5.17 -17.05
C ASP A 167 25.44 -5.62 -16.93
N THR A 168 25.10 -6.80 -17.46
CA THR A 168 23.76 -7.39 -17.35
C THR A 168 23.78 -8.68 -16.56
N ASP A 169 22.67 -8.94 -15.87
CA ASP A 169 22.35 -10.20 -15.22
C ASP A 169 20.99 -10.70 -15.70
N LEU A 170 20.83 -12.02 -15.69
CA LEU A 170 19.60 -12.67 -16.09
C LEU A 170 18.65 -12.75 -14.89
N VAL A 171 17.42 -12.26 -15.06
CA VAL A 171 16.42 -12.21 -13.98
C VAL A 171 15.07 -12.74 -14.45
N TRP A 172 14.32 -13.34 -13.52
CA TRP A 172 12.89 -13.56 -13.70
C TRP A 172 12.11 -12.25 -13.58
N MET A 173 11.13 -12.01 -14.46
CA MET A 173 10.15 -10.93 -14.28
C MET A 173 9.24 -11.24 -13.11
N LEU A 174 8.82 -12.50 -13.01
CA LEU A 174 8.12 -13.03 -11.86
C LEU A 174 8.74 -14.37 -11.48
N PRO A 175 9.47 -14.46 -10.36
CA PRO A 175 10.07 -15.72 -9.96
C PRO A 175 9.01 -16.84 -9.84
N PRO A 176 9.22 -18.02 -10.47
CA PRO A 176 8.21 -19.08 -10.54
C PRO A 176 7.69 -19.55 -9.18
N CYS A 177 8.54 -19.53 -8.16
CA CYS A 177 8.15 -19.83 -6.79
C CYS A 177 7.05 -18.90 -6.23
N PHE A 178 6.95 -17.67 -6.73
CA PHE A 178 5.91 -16.71 -6.35
C PHE A 178 4.64 -16.80 -7.23
N ALA A 179 4.49 -17.85 -8.05
CA ALA A 179 3.31 -18.06 -8.90
C ALA A 179 1.98 -18.01 -8.12
N HIS A 180 1.97 -18.46 -6.86
CA HIS A 180 0.78 -18.41 -5.99
C HIS A 180 0.29 -16.98 -5.69
N LEU A 181 1.11 -15.95 -5.92
CA LEU A 181 0.71 -14.55 -5.78
C LEU A 181 -0.03 -14.04 -7.02
N CYS A 182 0.05 -14.75 -8.15
CA CYS A 182 -0.57 -14.36 -9.41
C CYS A 182 -2.06 -14.65 -9.45
N ARG A 183 -2.75 -13.84 -10.25
CA ARG A 183 -4.20 -13.88 -10.35
C ARG A 183 -4.70 -15.01 -11.25
N PHE A 184 -3.95 -15.35 -12.30
CA PHE A 184 -4.35 -16.29 -13.34
C PHE A 184 -3.14 -17.05 -13.93
N PRO A 185 -3.35 -18.22 -14.56
CA PRO A 185 -4.59 -19.00 -14.53
C PRO A 185 -4.86 -19.48 -13.09
N PRO A 186 -6.13 -19.77 -12.72
CA PRO A 186 -6.41 -20.34 -11.41
C PRO A 186 -5.56 -21.60 -11.29
N LEU A 187 -4.62 -21.59 -10.35
CA LEU A 187 -4.01 -22.83 -9.88
C LEU A 187 -5.22 -23.68 -9.44
N ARG A 188 -5.60 -24.66 -10.27
CA ARG A 188 -6.56 -25.70 -9.88
C ARG A 188 -6.03 -26.32 -8.59
N ASP A 189 -6.91 -26.84 -7.75
CA ASP A 189 -6.67 -27.28 -6.35
C ASP A 189 -5.57 -28.35 -6.10
N GLY A 190 -4.60 -28.55 -7.00
CA GLY A 190 -3.36 -29.29 -6.77
C GLY A 190 -2.22 -28.32 -6.48
N TYR A 191 -1.79 -28.27 -5.22
CA TYR A 191 -0.77 -27.35 -4.69
C TYR A 191 0.69 -27.76 -4.98
N ASP A 192 0.93 -28.84 -5.73
CA ASP A 192 2.22 -29.53 -5.65
C ASP A 192 3.26 -29.15 -6.71
N ASP A 193 2.86 -28.56 -7.85
CA ASP A 193 3.82 -28.20 -8.92
C ASP A 193 3.78 -26.70 -9.26
N VAL A 194 4.96 -26.06 -9.30
CA VAL A 194 5.14 -24.76 -9.96
C VAL A 194 4.72 -24.98 -11.41
N PRO A 195 3.72 -24.26 -11.94
CA PRO A 195 3.27 -24.53 -13.29
C PRO A 195 4.42 -24.28 -14.26
N GLU A 196 4.73 -25.25 -15.13
CA GLU A 196 5.73 -25.15 -16.21
C GLU A 196 5.59 -23.84 -17.01
N PHE A 197 4.38 -23.28 -17.04
CA PHE A 197 4.05 -21.96 -17.55
C PHE A 197 5.01 -20.85 -17.10
N PHE A 198 5.41 -20.81 -15.82
CA PHE A 198 6.28 -19.76 -15.29
C PHE A 198 7.76 -19.96 -15.62
N GLU A 199 8.17 -21.17 -15.97
CA GLU A 199 9.56 -21.54 -16.25
C GLU A 199 9.87 -21.39 -17.75
N THR A 200 9.56 -20.22 -18.31
CA THR A 200 9.66 -19.94 -19.75
C THR A 200 10.53 -18.73 -20.03
N ALA A 201 11.11 -18.68 -21.24
CA ALA A 201 11.92 -17.53 -21.66
C ALA A 201 11.13 -16.21 -21.69
N SER A 202 9.82 -16.28 -21.93
CA SER A 202 8.90 -15.14 -21.85
C SER A 202 8.83 -14.50 -20.45
N ASN A 203 9.18 -15.23 -19.39
CA ASN A 203 9.21 -14.73 -18.02
C ASN A 203 10.62 -14.28 -17.57
N ALA A 204 11.63 -14.34 -18.44
CA ALA A 204 13.00 -13.99 -18.07
C ALA A 204 13.60 -13.01 -19.07
N ALA A 205 14.51 -12.17 -18.60
CA ALA A 205 15.22 -11.22 -19.45
C ALA A 205 16.54 -10.78 -18.82
N PHE A 206 17.45 -10.26 -19.64
CA PHE A 206 18.65 -9.59 -19.15
C PHE A 206 18.31 -8.20 -18.65
N LEU A 207 18.77 -7.86 -17.45
CA LEU A 207 18.61 -6.55 -16.83
C LEU A 207 19.99 -6.00 -16.44
N HIS A 208 20.17 -4.68 -16.54
CA HIS A 208 21.41 -4.04 -16.08
C HIS A 208 21.64 -4.31 -14.59
N LYS A 209 22.86 -4.69 -14.19
CA LYS A 209 23.21 -5.10 -12.82
C LYS A 209 22.80 -4.07 -11.78
N ASP A 210 23.05 -2.79 -12.06
CA ASP A 210 22.66 -1.68 -11.17
C ASP A 210 21.13 -1.53 -10.99
N LEU A 211 20.31 -2.12 -11.86
CA LEU A 211 18.85 -2.11 -11.76
C LEU A 211 18.29 -3.36 -11.05
N VAL A 212 19.02 -4.48 -11.01
CA VAL A 212 18.55 -5.75 -10.45
C VAL A 212 18.09 -5.62 -8.99
N PRO A 213 18.85 -4.99 -8.07
CA PRO A 213 18.40 -4.84 -6.68
C PRO A 213 17.10 -4.07 -6.57
N PHE A 214 16.93 -3.03 -7.39
CA PHE A 214 15.74 -2.16 -7.37
C PHE A 214 14.53 -2.85 -8.01
N PHE A 215 14.74 -3.67 -9.03
CA PHE A 215 13.67 -4.46 -9.64
C PHE A 215 13.13 -5.50 -8.65
N HIS A 216 14.02 -6.28 -8.02
CA HIS A 216 13.63 -7.25 -6.99
C HIS A 216 13.01 -6.59 -5.75
N ASP A 217 13.40 -5.36 -5.42
CA ASP A 217 12.79 -4.63 -4.31
C ASP A 217 11.52 -3.86 -4.71
N ASN A 218 11.02 -4.08 -5.94
CA ASN A 218 9.84 -3.42 -6.51
C ASN A 218 9.94 -1.88 -6.51
N ALA A 219 11.15 -1.32 -6.52
CA ALA A 219 11.38 0.13 -6.47
C ALA A 219 10.96 0.84 -7.77
N PHE A 220 10.90 0.10 -8.88
CA PHE A 220 10.31 0.55 -10.13
C PHE A 220 9.59 -0.61 -10.84
N SER A 221 8.70 -0.30 -11.78
CA SER A 221 8.05 -1.30 -12.62
C SER A 221 7.51 -0.68 -13.93
N ILE A 222 6.91 -1.50 -14.80
CA ILE A 222 6.47 -1.13 -16.14
C ILE A 222 4.95 -1.24 -16.20
N ASP A 223 4.29 -0.12 -16.45
CA ASP A 223 2.86 -0.03 -16.66
C ASP A 223 2.53 -0.27 -18.14
N VAL A 224 2.39 -1.54 -18.50
CA VAL A 224 2.14 -2.00 -19.88
C VAL A 224 0.91 -1.32 -20.49
N ASP A 225 -0.16 -1.14 -19.73
CA ASP A 225 -1.41 -0.57 -20.23
C ASP A 225 -1.41 0.97 -20.26
N ASN A 226 -0.25 1.59 -19.99
CA ASN A 226 0.00 3.02 -20.18
C ASN A 226 1.26 3.22 -21.03
N ASP A 227 1.24 2.66 -22.25
CA ASP A 227 2.31 2.74 -23.25
C ASP A 227 3.66 2.24 -22.72
N HIS A 228 3.63 1.19 -21.90
CA HIS A 228 4.80 0.63 -21.21
C HIS A 228 5.62 1.67 -20.43
N ARG A 229 4.94 2.64 -19.82
CA ARG A 229 5.57 3.66 -18.96
C ARG A 229 6.30 3.02 -17.80
N ILE A 230 7.54 3.44 -17.57
CA ILE A 230 8.32 3.02 -16.40
C ILE A 230 7.99 3.96 -15.24
N LEU A 231 7.60 3.37 -14.11
CA LEU A 231 7.25 4.07 -12.88
C LEU A 231 8.29 3.78 -11.82
N THR A 232 8.92 4.83 -11.27
CA THR A 232 9.81 4.73 -10.12
C THR A 232 9.07 5.15 -8.85
N PHE A 233 8.91 4.23 -7.90
CA PHE A 233 8.13 4.44 -6.67
C PHE A 233 8.90 5.13 -5.55
N ARG A 234 10.24 5.07 -5.56
CA ARG A 234 11.11 5.70 -4.57
C ARG A 234 12.44 6.14 -5.18
N ASP A 235 13.24 6.88 -4.44
CA ASP A 235 14.58 7.22 -4.91
C ASP A 235 15.44 5.97 -5.10
N ILE A 236 15.99 5.79 -6.31
CA ILE A 236 16.94 4.73 -6.65
C ILE A 236 18.33 5.30 -6.98
N GLY A 237 18.55 6.57 -6.67
CA GLY A 237 19.85 7.22 -6.80
C GLY A 237 20.37 7.25 -8.25
N PRO A 238 21.67 7.00 -8.47
CA PRO A 238 22.28 7.04 -9.80
C PRO A 238 21.63 6.10 -10.83
N ALA A 239 21.06 4.98 -10.39
CA ALA A 239 20.41 4.00 -11.26
C ALA A 239 19.20 4.59 -12.02
N GLN A 240 18.60 5.68 -11.53
CA GLN A 240 17.52 6.39 -12.22
C GLN A 240 17.91 6.85 -13.63
N LYS A 241 19.20 7.13 -13.88
CA LYS A 241 19.70 7.55 -15.19
C LYS A 241 19.66 6.44 -16.24
N LEU A 242 19.56 5.18 -15.80
CA LEU A 242 19.45 4.02 -16.68
C LEU A 242 18.00 3.78 -17.14
N LEU A 243 17.01 4.30 -16.40
CA LEU A 243 15.60 4.08 -16.73
C LEU A 243 15.13 5.09 -17.78
N PRO A 244 14.68 4.65 -18.97
CA PRO A 244 13.93 5.52 -19.87
C PRO A 244 12.55 5.83 -19.27
N SER A 245 11.83 6.79 -19.85
CA SER A 245 10.45 7.09 -19.41
C SER A 245 9.47 5.98 -19.80
N HIS A 246 9.72 5.29 -20.91
CA HIS A 246 8.90 4.19 -21.43
C HIS A 246 9.83 3.09 -21.94
N LEU A 247 9.38 1.84 -21.79
CA LEU A 247 10.06 0.69 -22.35
C LEU A 247 9.92 0.70 -23.87
N LYS A 248 11.02 0.45 -24.59
CA LYS A 248 10.96 0.24 -26.03
C LYS A 248 10.62 -1.22 -26.30
N VAL A 249 9.45 -1.46 -26.87
CA VAL A 249 8.97 -2.81 -27.19
C VAL A 249 9.37 -3.16 -28.62
N HIS A 250 10.04 -4.30 -28.78
CA HIS A 250 10.38 -4.87 -30.08
C HIS A 250 9.66 -6.21 -30.24
N PRO A 251 9.09 -6.52 -31.43
CA PRO A 251 8.43 -7.80 -31.65
C PRO A 251 9.39 -8.97 -31.39
N ASN A 252 8.97 -9.93 -30.57
CA ASN A 252 9.73 -11.13 -30.20
C ASN A 252 11.02 -10.89 -29.39
N GLU A 253 11.20 -9.71 -28.81
CA GLU A 253 12.32 -9.42 -27.89
C GLU A 253 11.81 -9.18 -26.47
N GLY A 254 12.60 -9.60 -25.48
CA GLY A 254 12.29 -9.36 -24.07
C GLY A 254 11.12 -10.18 -23.52
N PRO A 255 10.68 -9.86 -22.29
CA PRO A 255 9.65 -10.61 -21.60
C PRO A 255 8.24 -10.28 -22.11
N ASP A 256 7.31 -11.23 -21.97
CA ASP A 256 5.93 -11.02 -22.36
C ASP A 256 5.24 -9.99 -21.44
N ASP A 257 4.36 -9.18 -22.05
CA ASP A 257 3.54 -8.20 -21.37
C ASP A 257 2.74 -8.77 -20.19
N TRP A 258 2.37 -10.05 -20.24
CA TRP A 258 1.64 -10.70 -19.14
C TRP A 258 2.47 -10.71 -17.84
N TYR A 259 3.75 -11.11 -17.90
CA TYR A 259 4.62 -11.12 -16.73
C TYR A 259 4.94 -9.71 -16.24
N LEU A 260 5.10 -8.76 -17.16
CA LEU A 260 5.29 -7.35 -16.82
C LEU A 260 4.08 -6.78 -16.08
N ARG A 261 2.84 -7.09 -16.53
CA ARG A 261 1.61 -6.71 -15.84
C ARG A 261 1.52 -7.30 -14.43
N GLU A 262 1.89 -8.56 -14.25
CA GLU A 262 1.87 -9.20 -12.93
C GLU A 262 2.94 -8.63 -11.99
N HIS A 263 4.16 -8.40 -12.48
CA HIS A 263 5.19 -7.69 -11.71
C HIS A 263 4.72 -6.29 -11.32
N PHE A 264 4.05 -5.57 -12.25
CA PHE A 264 3.50 -4.26 -11.97
C PHE A 264 2.40 -4.29 -10.92
N ARG A 265 1.46 -5.22 -11.02
CA ARG A 265 0.39 -5.43 -10.02
C ARG A 265 0.96 -5.69 -8.63
N ILE A 266 1.98 -6.55 -8.52
CA ILE A 266 2.66 -6.81 -7.24
C ILE A 266 3.37 -5.54 -6.75
N SER A 267 4.04 -4.82 -7.64
CA SER A 267 4.71 -3.56 -7.29
C SER A 267 3.74 -2.50 -6.78
N LEU A 268 2.52 -2.41 -7.32
CA LEU A 268 1.46 -1.55 -6.78
C LEU A 268 1.07 -1.95 -5.35
N LYS A 269 0.92 -3.26 -5.06
CA LYS A 269 0.65 -3.73 -3.69
C LYS A 269 1.78 -3.37 -2.73
N VAL A 270 3.02 -3.59 -3.14
CA VAL A 270 4.21 -3.31 -2.33
C VAL A 270 4.37 -1.81 -2.12
N CYS A 271 4.24 -1.00 -3.17
CA CYS A 271 4.69 0.38 -3.17
C CYS A 271 3.62 1.45 -3.10
N VAL A 272 2.37 1.14 -3.44
CA VAL A 272 1.27 2.11 -3.50
C VAL A 272 0.23 1.84 -2.43
N LEU A 273 -0.10 0.58 -2.16
CA LEU A 273 -1.12 0.26 -1.16
C LEU A 273 -0.65 0.49 0.29
N ASP A 274 -1.64 0.67 1.15
CA ASP A 274 -1.52 0.92 2.59
C ASP A 274 -0.53 2.07 2.91
N GLY A 275 0.19 2.01 4.03
CA GLY A 275 1.12 3.05 4.50
C GLY A 275 0.62 3.92 5.64
N ASP A 276 -0.47 3.53 6.30
CA ASP A 276 -0.91 4.17 7.53
C ASP A 276 -0.13 3.65 8.74
N ILE A 277 -0.11 4.44 9.80
CA ILE A 277 0.68 4.18 11.02
C ILE A 277 0.44 2.80 11.65
N ARG A 278 -0.69 2.13 11.36
CA ARG A 278 -0.99 0.78 11.89
C ARG A 278 -0.13 -0.31 11.25
N GLU A 279 0.58 -0.03 10.15
CA GLU A 279 1.65 -0.92 9.66
C GLU A 279 2.80 -1.02 10.67
N ASP A 280 3.18 0.11 11.27
CA ASP A 280 4.25 0.17 12.26
C ASP A 280 3.75 -0.25 13.65
N TYR A 281 2.47 0.02 13.94
CA TYR A 281 1.82 -0.29 15.22
C TYR A 281 0.51 -1.05 15.00
N PRO A 282 0.58 -2.38 14.76
CA PRO A 282 -0.60 -3.22 14.61
C PRO A 282 -1.52 -3.14 15.84
N SER A 283 -2.82 -3.40 15.64
CA SER A 283 -3.81 -3.34 16.73
C SER A 283 -3.43 -4.21 17.93
N SER A 284 -2.79 -5.37 17.71
CA SER A 284 -2.30 -6.22 18.81
C SER A 284 -1.25 -5.52 19.68
N VAL A 285 -0.32 -4.78 19.06
CA VAL A 285 0.71 -4.01 19.77
C VAL A 285 0.08 -2.87 20.55
N VAL A 286 -0.90 -2.18 19.96
CA VAL A 286 -1.63 -1.09 20.63
C VAL A 286 -2.42 -1.63 21.82
N LEU A 287 -3.18 -2.73 21.64
CA LEU A 287 -3.97 -3.34 22.71
C LEU A 287 -3.10 -3.86 23.85
N GLN A 288 -1.96 -4.49 23.52
CA GLN A 288 -0.99 -4.92 24.51
C GLN A 288 -0.45 -3.72 25.30
N MET A 289 -0.05 -2.64 24.63
CA MET A 289 0.42 -1.42 25.29
C MET A 289 -0.67 -0.79 26.19
N MET A 290 -1.92 -0.80 25.76
CA MET A 290 -3.04 -0.31 26.58
C MET A 290 -3.24 -1.14 27.85
N ASP A 291 -3.13 -2.46 27.75
CA ASP A 291 -3.23 -3.39 28.90
C ASP A 291 -2.07 -3.15 29.89
N GLU A 292 -0.85 -3.10 29.35
CA GLU A 292 0.38 -2.81 30.06
C GLU A 292 0.43 -1.46 30.79
N LEU A 293 -0.37 -0.49 30.33
CA LEU A 293 -0.53 0.84 30.92
C LEU A 293 -1.74 0.94 31.85
N GLY A 294 -2.56 -0.10 31.97
CA GLY A 294 -3.77 -0.12 32.79
C GLY A 294 -4.95 0.67 32.22
N VAL A 295 -5.03 0.79 30.88
CA VAL A 295 -6.09 1.56 30.18
C VAL A 295 -7.31 0.72 29.82
N ASN A 296 -7.16 -0.61 29.63
CA ASN A 296 -8.22 -1.49 29.14
C ASN A 296 -9.27 -1.92 30.18
N SER A 297 -9.21 -1.44 31.43
CA SER A 297 -10.02 -1.95 32.54
C SER A 297 -11.42 -1.33 32.66
N VAL A 298 -12.03 -0.94 31.54
CA VAL A 298 -13.44 -0.48 31.55
C VAL A 298 -14.35 -1.71 31.59
N GLY A 299 -14.63 -2.21 32.79
CA GLY A 299 -15.65 -3.25 33.03
C GLY A 299 -15.20 -4.50 33.79
N SER A 300 -13.93 -4.63 34.18
CA SER A 300 -13.52 -5.64 35.16
C SER A 300 -13.60 -5.05 36.57
N ASP A 301 -14.23 -5.77 37.49
CA ASP A 301 -14.30 -5.44 38.93
C ASP A 301 -12.90 -5.29 39.59
N ASP A 302 -11.85 -5.73 38.90
CA ASP A 302 -10.46 -5.50 39.29
C ASP A 302 -9.99 -4.13 38.77
N THR A 303 -9.85 -3.17 39.69
CA THR A 303 -9.26 -1.86 39.45
C THR A 303 -7.76 -2.02 39.16
N VAL A 304 -7.39 -2.30 37.92
CA VAL A 304 -5.98 -2.21 37.50
C VAL A 304 -5.56 -0.74 37.62
N GLU A 305 -4.54 -0.47 38.43
CA GLU A 305 -4.00 0.87 38.57
C GLU A 305 -3.35 1.32 37.25
N LEU A 306 -3.69 2.53 36.82
CA LEU A 306 -3.06 3.16 35.66
C LEU A 306 -1.56 3.34 35.93
N ALA A 307 -0.72 3.00 34.94
CA ALA A 307 0.72 3.22 35.04
C ALA A 307 1.05 4.70 35.36
N PRO A 308 2.05 4.97 36.21
CA PRO A 308 2.39 6.34 36.60
C PRO A 308 2.80 7.18 35.38
N MET A 309 2.56 8.49 35.40
CA MET A 309 2.91 9.40 34.28
C MET A 309 4.41 9.43 33.95
N THR A 310 5.24 9.01 34.89
CA THR A 310 6.70 8.89 34.72
C THR A 310 7.10 7.61 33.98
N ASP A 311 6.16 6.70 33.69
CA ASP A 311 6.45 5.50 32.91
C ASP A 311 6.94 5.90 31.51
N PRO A 312 8.15 5.44 31.09
CA PRO A 312 8.73 5.83 29.81
C PRO A 312 7.87 5.41 28.60
N ARG A 313 6.98 4.41 28.75
CA ARG A 313 6.08 3.98 27.68
C ARG A 313 5.13 5.09 27.23
N TRP A 314 4.75 6.01 28.11
CA TRP A 314 3.96 7.21 27.75
C TRP A 314 4.67 8.16 26.80
N GLN A 315 6.00 8.09 26.70
CA GLN A 315 6.79 8.94 25.80
C GLN A 315 6.95 8.34 24.40
N THR A 316 6.49 7.11 24.19
CA THR A 316 6.47 6.49 22.86
C THR A 316 5.34 7.06 22.01
N VAL A 317 5.44 6.94 20.68
CA VAL A 317 4.39 7.37 19.74
C VAL A 317 3.05 6.71 20.08
N VAL A 318 3.05 5.41 20.42
CA VAL A 318 1.85 4.67 20.84
C VAL A 318 1.33 5.17 22.19
N GLY A 319 2.20 5.32 23.18
CA GLY A 319 1.82 5.80 24.51
C GLY A 319 1.21 7.20 24.48
N GLN A 320 1.75 8.12 23.68
CA GLN A 320 1.20 9.45 23.48
C GLN A 320 -0.21 9.40 22.89
N SER A 321 -0.43 8.59 21.84
CA SER A 321 -1.75 8.45 21.22
C SER A 321 -2.78 7.81 22.17
N ILE A 322 -2.37 6.82 22.97
CA ILE A 322 -3.21 6.23 24.03
C ILE A 322 -3.57 7.31 25.05
N TRP A 323 -2.59 8.08 25.51
CA TRP A 323 -2.77 9.12 26.52
C TRP A 323 -3.75 10.20 26.07
N GLU A 324 -3.59 10.71 24.85
CA GLU A 324 -4.52 11.68 24.25
C GLU A 324 -5.95 11.14 24.27
N ASN A 325 -6.15 9.89 23.85
CA ASN A 325 -7.46 9.27 23.83
C ASN A 325 -8.07 9.09 25.23
N VAL A 326 -7.26 8.73 26.23
CA VAL A 326 -7.70 8.63 27.64
C VAL A 326 -8.18 9.98 28.15
N ILE A 327 -7.44 11.06 27.88
CA ILE A 327 -7.81 12.42 28.29
C ILE A 327 -9.11 12.86 27.62
N GLU A 328 -9.24 12.67 26.30
CA GLU A 328 -10.46 12.99 25.56
C GLU A 328 -11.68 12.26 26.11
N THR A 329 -11.55 10.95 26.37
CA THR A 329 -12.64 10.12 26.90
C THR A 329 -13.06 10.56 28.30
N ARG A 330 -12.10 10.86 29.19
CA ARG A 330 -12.39 11.36 30.55
C ARG A 330 -13.05 12.73 30.52
N MET A 331 -12.63 13.62 29.62
CA MET A 331 -13.27 14.93 29.44
C MET A 331 -14.71 14.80 28.93
N ALA A 332 -14.97 13.86 28.02
CA ALA A 332 -16.32 13.62 27.50
C ALA A 332 -17.27 13.03 28.57
N VAL A 333 -16.79 12.13 29.43
CA VAL A 333 -17.61 11.57 30.53
C VAL A 333 -17.97 12.63 31.57
N ASN A 334 -17.09 13.61 31.80
CA ASN A 334 -17.34 14.70 32.74
C ASN A 334 -18.22 15.83 32.15
N TYR A 335 -18.59 15.75 30.88
CA TYR A 335 -19.48 16.73 30.25
C TYR A 335 -20.94 16.35 30.52
N VAL A 336 -21.58 17.06 31.46
CA VAL A 336 -23.04 17.04 31.65
C VAL A 336 -23.62 18.15 30.76
N PRO A 337 -24.45 17.84 29.76
CA PRO A 337 -25.12 18.87 28.97
C PRO A 337 -25.94 19.78 29.89
N SER A 338 -25.78 21.09 29.76
CA SER A 338 -26.43 22.10 30.63
C SER A 338 -27.92 22.30 30.35
N ASP A 339 -28.54 21.49 29.51
CA ASP A 339 -29.78 21.87 28.82
C ASP A 339 -31.08 21.40 29.52
N ASP A 340 -31.00 20.88 30.74
CA ASP A 340 -32.18 20.47 31.52
C ASP A 340 -32.63 21.52 32.58
N LEU A 341 -32.17 22.78 32.49
CA LEU A 341 -32.51 23.83 33.49
C LEU A 341 -33.42 24.97 33.02
N ASP A 342 -33.97 24.96 31.80
CA ASP A 342 -34.80 26.08 31.30
C ASP A 342 -36.27 25.71 30.91
N GLU A 343 -36.79 24.52 31.26
CA GLU A 343 -38.22 24.20 31.05
C GLU A 343 -39.12 24.31 32.30
N GLU A 344 -38.58 24.49 33.52
CA GLU A 344 -39.39 24.58 34.74
C GLU A 344 -39.74 26.01 35.22
N GLU A 345 -39.23 27.06 34.56
CA GLU A 345 -39.51 28.45 34.95
C GLU A 345 -40.60 29.14 34.10
N ALA A 346 -41.12 28.47 33.05
CA ALA A 346 -42.25 28.98 32.27
C ALA A 346 -43.62 28.66 32.90
N ASP A 347 -43.70 27.67 33.80
CA ASP A 347 -44.97 27.22 34.41
C ASP A 347 -45.26 27.84 35.81
N ARG A 348 -44.38 28.73 36.29
CA ARG A 348 -44.54 29.41 37.60
C ARG A 348 -45.05 30.85 37.53
N LEU A 349 -45.36 31.37 36.34
CA LEU A 349 -45.90 32.73 36.18
C LEU A 349 -47.43 32.80 36.00
N ASP A 350 -48.15 31.67 36.07
CA ASP A 350 -49.62 31.64 35.88
C ASP A 350 -50.40 30.89 36.99
N ARG A 351 -50.00 31.02 38.27
CA ARG A 351 -50.84 30.59 39.40
C ARG A 351 -51.03 31.65 40.48
#